data_AF-A0A822E3B5-F1
#
_entry.id   AF-A0A822E3B5-F1
#
_cell.length_a   1.000
_cell.length_b   1.000
_cell.length_c   1.000
_cell.angle_alpha   90.00
_cell.angle_beta   90.00
_cell.angle_gamma   90.00
#
_symmetry.space_group_name_H-M   'P 1'
#
loop_
_entity.id
_entity.type
_entity.pdbx_description
1 polymer ?
#
loop_
_entity_poly.entity_id
_entity_poly.type
_entity_poly.pdbx_seq_one_letter_code
_entity_poly.pdbx_strand_id
1 'polypeptide(L)' 'TRRVLNVCEKNPIDEHPLNYDEHNSPFDICAASYIPYISV' A
#
# COMPACT_ATOMS: atom_id res chain seq x y z
N THR A 1 -3.33 12.55 -12.85
CA THR A 1 -3.48 11.11 -12.55
C THR A 1 -3.39 10.23 -13.79
N ARG A 2 -4.25 10.36 -14.81
CA ARG A 2 -4.23 9.49 -16.02
C ARG A 2 -2.85 9.30 -16.67
N ARG A 3 -2.08 10.38 -16.86
CA ARG A 3 -0.73 10.30 -17.45
C ARG A 3 0.24 9.46 -16.61
N VAL A 4 0.13 9.49 -15.28
CA VAL A 4 0.99 8.73 -14.37
C VAL A 4 0.63 7.25 -14.44
N LEU A 5 -0.66 6.91 -14.40
CA LEU A 5 -1.14 5.54 -14.55
C LEU A 5 -0.64 4.90 -15.85
N ASN A 6 -0.75 5.62 -16.97
CA ASN A 6 -0.26 5.15 -18.28
C ASN A 6 1.26 4.87 -18.31
N VAL A 7 2.05 5.48 -17.41
CA VAL A 7 3.48 5.20 -17.28
C VAL A 7 3.70 3.98 -16.38
N CYS A 8 3.00 3.91 -15.24
CA CYS A 8 3.06 2.77 -14.32
C CYS A 8 2.64 1.45 -15.00
N GLU A 9 1.60 1.47 -15.83
CA GLU A 9 1.12 0.29 -16.56
C GLU A 9 2.15 -0.28 -17.56
N LYS A 10 3.11 0.54 -18.02
CA LYS A 10 4.19 0.08 -18.90
C LYS A 10 5.29 -0.68 -18.15
N ASN A 11 5.41 -0.47 -16.85
CA ASN A 11 6.35 -1.17 -15.98
C ASN A 11 5.68 -1.42 -14.61
N PRO A 12 4.76 -2.40 -14.53
CA PRO A 12 3.92 -2.63 -13.35
C PRO A 12 4.70 -3.42 -12.27
N ILE A 13 5.81 -2.86 -11.83
CA ILE A 13 6.71 -3.46 -10.85
C ILE A 13 6.93 -2.45 -9.74
N ASP A 14 6.73 -2.88 -8.50
CA ASP A 14 7.22 -2.18 -7.33
C ASP A 14 8.68 -2.55 -7.09
N GLU A 15 9.55 -1.55 -7.02
CA GLU A 15 10.99 -1.76 -6.85
C GLU A 15 11.33 -2.26 -5.43
N HIS A 16 10.52 -1.87 -4.45
CA HIS A 16 10.77 -2.17 -3.04
C HIS A 16 9.53 -2.78 -2.38
N PRO A 17 9.68 -3.88 -1.63
CA PRO A 17 8.60 -4.39 -0.81
C PRO A 17 8.31 -3.41 0.33
N LEU A 18 7.04 -3.18 0.60
CA LEU A 18 6.58 -2.37 1.72
C LEU A 18 5.96 -3.29 2.78
N ASN A 19 6.02 -2.88 4.06
CA ASN A 19 5.23 -3.50 5.12
C ASN A 19 3.79 -2.97 5.06
N TYR A 20 3.11 -3.26 3.95
CA TYR A 20 1.78 -2.82 3.62
C TYR A 20 1.12 -3.87 2.73
N ASP A 21 -0.13 -4.20 3.04
CA ASP A 21 -0.94 -5.14 2.26
C ASP A 21 -2.29 -4.50 1.98
N GLU A 22 -2.53 -4.21 0.70
CA GLU A 22 -3.77 -3.59 0.21
C GLU A 22 -4.98 -4.53 0.20
N HIS A 23 -4.74 -5.84 0.24
CA HIS A 23 -5.79 -6.86 0.25
C HIS A 23 -6.20 -7.26 1.67
N ASN A 24 -5.33 -7.05 2.65
CA ASN A 24 -5.59 -7.30 4.07
C ASN A 24 -6.33 -6.13 4.74
N SER A 25 -7.44 -5.71 4.13
CA SER A 25 -8.36 -4.71 4.65
C SER A 25 -9.60 -5.39 5.23
N PRO A 26 -10.11 -4.98 6.41
CA PRO A 26 -9.74 -3.77 7.16
C PRO A 26 -8.52 -3.94 8.08
N PHE A 27 -7.76 -2.85 8.25
CA PHE A 27 -6.74 -2.70 9.29
C PHE A 27 -6.83 -1.30 9.90
N ASP A 28 -6.44 -1.18 11.17
CA ASP A 28 -6.29 0.11 11.85
C ASP A 28 -4.82 0.51 11.95
N ILE A 29 -4.55 1.81 12.01
CA ILE A 29 -3.19 2.32 12.24
C ILE A 29 -3.07 2.70 13.71
N CYS A 30 -2.08 2.14 14.40
CA CYS A 30 -1.80 2.52 15.78
C CYS A 30 -1.37 3.99 15.85
N ALA A 31 -2.11 4.83 16.58
CA ALA A 31 -1.83 6.27 16.66
C ALA A 31 -0.49 6.62 17.35
N ALA A 32 0.09 5.69 18.12
CA ALA A 32 1.36 5.91 18.81
C ALA A 32 2.57 5.54 17.95
N SER A 33 2.51 4.41 17.22
CA SER A 33 3.64 3.86 16.47
C SER A 33 3.52 4.03 14.95
N TYR A 34 2.34 4.42 14.46
CA TYR A 34 2.04 4.59 13.03
C TYR A 34 2.30 3.35 12.18
N ILE A 35 2.22 2.16 12.80
CA ILE A 35 2.28 0.87 12.10
C ILE A 35 0.86 0.31 11.94
N PRO A 36 0.60 -0.43 10.85
CA PRO A 36 -0.67 -1.13 10.68
C PRO A 36 -0.84 -2.24 11.73
N TYR A 37 -2.06 -2.39 12.24
CA TYR A 37 -2.50 -3.48 13.10
C TYR A 37 -3.75 -4.11 12.47
N ILE A 38 -3.78 -5.44 12.42
CA ILE A 38 -4.94 -6.17 11.90
C ILE A 38 -6.09 -6.01 12.88
N SER A 39 -7.14 -5.32 12.47
CA SER A 39 -8.38 -5.22 13.25
C SER A 39 -9.17 -6.50 13.08
N VAL A 40 -9.09 -7.37 14.09
CA VAL A 40 -9.93 -8.57 14.23
C VAL A 40 -11.35 -8.21 14.65
#